data_AF-A0A0Q8CUG4-F1
#
_entry.id   AF-A0A0Q8CUG4-F1
#
_cell.length_a   1.000
_cell.length_b   1.000
_cell.length_c   1.000
_cell.angle_alpha   90.00
_cell.angle_beta   90.00
_cell.angle_gamma   90.00
#
_symmetry.space_group_name_H-M   'P 1'
#
loop_
_entity.id
_entity.type
_entity.pdbx_description
1 polymer ?
#
loop_
_entity_poly.entity_id
_entity_poly.type
_entity_poly.pdbx_seq_one_letter_code
_entity_poly.pdbx_strand_id
1 'polypeptide(L)'
;MAMDEIDNLRRILKNYFNAEDGLSEEVSIGLYQRSFSSPEQRRTLRDQLSRAFADPLRDWRSLLANGEYEVYFAATEEEARAFARRILWDPILG
;
A
#
# COMPACT_ATOMS: atom_id res chain seq x y z
N MET A 1 1.19 18.31 12.61
CA MET A 1 0.62 18.08 11.25
C MET A 1 0.30 16.61 11.16
N ALA A 2 -0.98 16.25 11.12
CA ALA A 2 -1.36 14.87 10.83
C ALA A 2 -0.98 14.62 9.37
N MET A 3 0.02 13.77 9.13
CA MET A 3 0.30 13.29 7.78
C MET A 3 -0.97 12.53 7.36
N ASP A 4 -1.59 12.97 6.27
CA ASP A 4 -2.81 12.34 5.78
C ASP A 4 -2.50 10.86 5.51
N GLU A 5 -3.37 9.96 5.97
CA GLU A 5 -3.15 8.51 5.92
C GLU A 5 -2.87 8.07 4.47
N ILE A 6 -3.43 8.79 3.51
CA ILE A 6 -3.30 8.55 2.07
C ILE A 6 -1.97 9.03 1.54
N ASP A 7 -1.46 10.14 2.03
CA ASP A 7 -0.13 10.62 1.67
C ASP A 7 0.93 9.60 2.08
N ASN A 8 0.78 9.03 3.29
CA ASN A 8 1.67 7.96 3.75
C ASN A 8 1.55 6.70 2.88
N LEU A 9 0.34 6.27 2.53
CA LEU A 9 0.14 5.11 1.65
C LEU A 9 0.72 5.33 0.25
N ARG A 10 0.50 6.50 -0.36
CA ARG A 10 1.10 6.86 -1.66
C ARG A 10 2.61 6.80 -1.61
N ARG A 11 3.20 7.35 -0.55
CA ARG A 11 4.65 7.31 -0.34
C ARG A 11 5.16 5.88 -0.19
N ILE A 12 4.44 5.00 0.50
CA ILE A 12 4.81 3.58 0.62
C ILE A 12 4.73 2.90 -0.75
N LEU A 13 3.61 3.04 -1.45
CA LEU A 13 3.40 2.44 -2.77
C LEU A 13 4.47 2.88 -3.76
N LYS A 14 4.76 4.19 -3.82
CA LYS A 14 5.80 4.78 -4.68
C LYS A 14 7.21 4.29 -4.36
N ASN A 15 7.56 4.12 -3.09
CA ASN A 15 8.94 3.77 -2.70
C ASN A 15 9.22 2.27 -2.73
N TYR A 16 8.22 1.42 -2.47
CA TYR A 16 8.43 -0.01 -2.29
C TYR A 16 7.82 -0.86 -3.38
N PHE A 17 6.75 -0.40 -4.03
CA PHE A 17 5.95 -1.23 -4.93
C PHE A 17 5.85 -0.64 -6.35
N ASN A 18 6.60 0.41 -6.68
CA ASN A 18 6.59 0.98 -8.02
C ASN A 18 7.15 -0.04 -9.02
N ALA A 19 6.37 -0.36 -10.05
CA ALA A 19 6.73 -1.29 -11.11
C ALA A 19 7.96 -0.84 -11.91
N GLU A 20 8.24 0.47 -11.93
CA GLU A 20 9.47 1.02 -12.54
C GLU A 20 10.75 0.52 -11.88
N ASP A 21 10.71 0.11 -10.60
CA ASP A 21 11.89 -0.43 -9.91
C ASP A 21 12.26 -1.85 -10.43
N GLY A 22 11.36 -2.49 -11.19
CA GLY A 22 11.57 -3.81 -11.77
C GLY A 22 11.69 -4.94 -10.73
N LEU A 23 11.37 -4.64 -9.46
CA LEU A 23 11.41 -5.62 -8.39
C LEU A 23 10.22 -6.56 -8.47
N SER A 24 10.48 -7.84 -8.24
CA SER A 24 9.41 -8.80 -7.99
C SER A 24 8.61 -8.39 -6.76
N GLU A 25 7.32 -8.71 -6.76
CA GLU A 25 6.41 -8.42 -5.66
C GLU A 25 6.92 -8.95 -4.31
N GLU A 26 7.45 -10.19 -4.27
CA GLU A 26 7.98 -10.79 -3.04
C GLU A 26 9.15 -9.99 -2.46
N VAL A 27 10.01 -9.43 -3.31
CA VAL A 27 11.15 -8.60 -2.89
C VAL A 27 10.63 -7.28 -2.32
N SER A 28 9.67 -6.66 -3.00
CA SER A 28 9.00 -5.42 -2.59
C SER A 28 8.33 -5.57 -1.23
N ILE A 29 7.59 -6.67 -1.03
CA ILE A 29 6.96 -7.04 0.25
C ILE A 29 8.02 -7.21 1.34
N GLY A 30 9.13 -7.89 1.04
CA GLY A 30 10.23 -8.07 1.99
C GLY A 30 10.88 -6.75 2.44
N LEU A 31 11.09 -5.81 1.52
CA LEU A 31 11.62 -4.47 1.82
C LEU A 31 10.63 -3.65 2.66
N TYR A 32 9.36 -3.72 2.31
CA TYR A 32 8.27 -3.09 3.06
C TYR A 32 8.20 -3.63 4.50
N GLN A 33 8.16 -4.95 4.69
CA GLN A 33 8.13 -5.57 6.03
C GLN A 33 9.33 -5.21 6.90
N ARG A 34 10.53 -5.13 6.30
CA ARG A 34 11.75 -4.74 7.00
C ARG A 34 11.71 -3.28 7.42
N SER A 35 11.20 -2.42 6.55
CA SER A 35 11.04 -0.99 6.83
C SER A 35 10.05 -0.73 7.96
N PHE A 36 8.99 -1.54 8.06
CA PHE A 36 8.01 -1.50 9.14
C PHE A 36 8.22 -2.66 10.13
N SER A 37 9.45 -2.83 10.62
CA SER A 37 9.79 -3.91 11.58
C SER A 37 9.46 -3.55 13.03
N SER A 38 9.37 -2.27 13.37
CA SER A 38 9.04 -1.83 14.73
C SER A 38 7.55 -2.02 15.06
N PRO A 39 7.22 -2.54 16.25
CA PRO A 39 5.82 -2.82 16.63
C PRO A 39 4.94 -1.57 16.66
N GLU A 40 5.48 -0.42 17.04
CA GLU A 40 4.75 0.86 17.03
C GLU A 40 4.41 1.34 15.61
N GLN A 41 5.35 1.17 14.68
CA GLN A 41 5.14 1.52 13.27
C GLN A 41 4.12 0.57 12.64
N ARG A 42 4.22 -0.74 12.90
CA ARG A 42 3.21 -1.71 12.44
C ARG A 42 1.83 -1.40 12.95
N ARG A 43 1.70 -1.06 14.24
CA ARG A 43 0.42 -0.69 14.84
C ARG A 43 -0.16 0.56 14.17
N THR A 44 0.66 1.59 13.98
CA THR A 44 0.26 2.84 13.33
C THR A 44 -0.20 2.58 11.89
N LEU A 45 0.59 1.83 11.13
CA LEU A 45 0.29 1.50 9.74
C LEU A 45 -0.96 0.62 9.61
N ARG A 46 -1.16 -0.33 10.53
CA ARG A 46 -2.38 -1.13 10.61
C ARG A 46 -3.61 -0.25 10.85
N ASP A 47 -3.54 0.71 11.77
CA ASP A 47 -4.66 1.62 12.03
C ASP A 47 -5.01 2.45 10.78
N GLN A 48 -3.98 2.96 10.10
CA GLN A 48 -4.13 3.72 8.85
C GLN A 48 -4.73 2.88 7.73
N LEU A 49 -4.20 1.69 7.49
CA LEU A 49 -4.72 0.77 6.50
C LEU A 49 -6.17 0.39 6.83
N SER A 50 -6.49 0.14 8.11
CA SER A 50 -7.84 -0.24 8.52
C SER A 50 -8.85 0.86 8.21
N ARG A 51 -8.50 2.13 8.44
CA ARG A 51 -9.34 3.29 8.12
C ARG A 51 -9.45 3.47 6.60
N ALA A 52 -8.34 3.38 5.87
CA ALA A 52 -8.33 3.48 4.42
C ALA A 52 -9.18 2.39 3.75
N PHE A 53 -9.12 1.15 4.23
CA PHE A 53 -9.93 0.03 3.72
C PHE A 53 -11.39 0.06 4.20
N ALA A 54 -11.70 0.77 5.28
CA ALA A 54 -13.08 0.94 5.75
C ALA A 54 -13.86 1.96 4.90
N ASP A 55 -13.16 2.83 4.15
CA ASP A 55 -13.75 3.82 3.27
C ASP A 55 -14.21 3.18 1.94
N PRO A 56 -15.53 3.06 1.67
CA PRO A 56 -16.06 2.45 0.46
C PRO A 56 -15.96 3.36 -0.77
N LEU A 57 -15.71 4.67 -0.59
CA LEU A 57 -15.53 5.63 -1.68
C LEU A 57 -14.06 5.74 -2.10
N ARG A 58 -13.20 4.88 -1.54
CA ARG A 58 -11.78 4.87 -1.83
C ARG A 58 -11.50 4.32 -3.22
N ASP A 59 -10.91 5.17 -4.05
CA ASP A 59 -10.41 4.78 -5.37
C ASP A 59 -9.00 4.16 -5.25
N TRP A 60 -8.94 2.84 -5.08
CA TRP A 60 -7.69 2.08 -4.98
C TRP A 60 -6.99 1.98 -6.33
N ARG A 61 -7.75 1.96 -7.43
CA ARG A 61 -7.19 2.00 -8.78
C ARG A 61 -6.27 3.20 -8.98
N SER A 62 -6.76 4.40 -8.70
CA SER A 62 -5.98 5.63 -8.80
C SER A 62 -4.87 5.72 -7.74
N LEU A 63 -5.02 5.01 -6.62
CA LEU A 63 -3.99 4.94 -5.59
C LEU A 63 -2.81 4.05 -6.02
N LEU A 64 -3.10 2.93 -6.70
CA LEU A 64 -2.09 1.97 -7.17
C LEU A 64 -1.47 2.39 -8.50
N ALA A 65 -2.21 3.06 -9.38
CA ALA A 65 -1.74 3.51 -10.67
C ALA A 65 -2.16 4.97 -10.91
N ASN A 66 -1.18 5.87 -10.98
CA ASN A 66 -1.40 7.28 -11.29
C ASN A 66 -0.24 7.84 -12.12
N GLY A 67 -0.30 9.12 -12.46
CA GLY A 67 0.74 9.77 -13.27
C GLY A 67 2.11 9.91 -12.61
N GLU A 68 2.24 9.61 -11.31
CA GLU A 68 3.53 9.66 -10.60
C GLU A 68 4.20 8.30 -10.40
N TYR A 69 3.42 7.22 -10.34
CA TYR A 69 3.92 5.85 -10.17
C TYR A 69 2.85 4.83 -10.58
N GLU A 70 3.30 3.65 -10.97
CA GLU A 70 2.43 2.52 -11.32
C GLU A 70 2.86 1.30 -10.50
N VAL A 71 2.01 0.86 -9.58
CA VAL A 71 2.22 -0.38 -8.80
C VAL A 71 1.54 -1.56 -9.49
N TYR A 72 0.26 -1.39 -9.79
CA TYR A 72 -0.56 -2.42 -10.41
C TYR A 72 -1.75 -1.79 -11.13
N PHE A 73 -1.89 -2.11 -12.41
CA PHE A 73 -3.03 -1.69 -13.20
C PHE A 73 -4.18 -2.70 -13.05
N ALA A 74 -5.13 -2.37 -12.18
CA ALA A 74 -6.32 -3.20 -11.98
C ALA A 74 -7.44 -2.87 -12.99
N ALA A 75 -8.16 -3.89 -13.43
CA ALA A 75 -9.31 -3.76 -14.31
C ALA A 75 -10.57 -3.26 -13.57
N THR A 76 -10.69 -3.56 -12.27
CA THR A 76 -11.82 -3.18 -11.41
C THR A 76 -11.35 -2.64 -10.06
N GLU A 77 -12.21 -1.90 -9.37
CA GLU A 77 -11.92 -1.39 -8.01
C GLU A 77 -11.76 -2.54 -7.00
N GLU A 78 -12.56 -3.59 -7.14
CA GLU A 78 -12.49 -4.77 -6.28
C GLU A 78 -11.14 -5.48 -6.42
N GLU A 79 -10.63 -5.60 -7.64
CA GLU A 79 -9.31 -6.16 -7.92
C GLU A 79 -8.19 -5.28 -7.37
N ALA A 80 -8.26 -3.96 -7.56
CA ALA A 80 -7.31 -3.01 -6.99
C ALA A 80 -7.25 -3.12 -5.46
N ARG A 81 -8.42 -3.13 -4.82
CA ARG A 81 -8.53 -3.24 -3.37
C ARG A 81 -8.02 -4.59 -2.87
N ALA A 82 -8.33 -5.68 -3.56
CA ALA A 82 -7.83 -7.02 -3.22
C ALA A 82 -6.30 -7.07 -3.33
N PHE A 83 -5.74 -6.49 -4.39
CA PHE A 83 -4.30 -6.41 -4.60
C PHE A 83 -3.63 -5.57 -3.51
N ALA A 84 -4.12 -4.36 -3.25
CA ALA A 84 -3.62 -3.48 -2.20
C ALA A 84 -3.65 -4.18 -0.83
N ARG A 85 -4.71 -4.93 -0.53
CA ARG A 85 -4.80 -5.72 0.71
C ARG A 85 -3.72 -6.79 0.75
N ARG A 86 -3.47 -7.49 -0.35
CA ARG A 86 -2.43 -8.53 -0.42
C ARG A 86 -1.02 -7.98 -0.21
N ILE A 87 -0.69 -6.81 -0.76
CA ILE A 87 0.67 -6.25 -0.66
C ILE A 87 0.89 -5.36 0.57
N LEU A 88 -0.15 -4.73 1.12
CA LEU A 88 -0.03 -3.82 2.27
C LEU A 88 -0.48 -4.45 3.59
N TRP A 89 -1.57 -5.22 3.59
CA TRP A 89 -2.24 -5.69 4.79
C TRP A 89 -1.72 -7.06 5.24
N ASP A 90 -1.67 -8.02 4.33
CA ASP A 90 -1.18 -9.38 4.59
C ASP A 90 0.22 -9.40 5.24
N PRO A 91 1.24 -8.70 4.68
CA PRO A 91 2.58 -8.69 5.27
C PRO A 91 2.71 -7.98 6.61
N ILE A 92 1.77 -7.11 6.99
CA ILE A 92 1.82 -6.36 8.26
C ILE A 92 1.07 -7.09 9.37
N LEU A 93 0.00 -7.81 9.03
CA LEU A 93 -0.80 -8.54 10.01
C LEU A 93 -0.31 -9.94 10.28
N GLY A 94 0.15 -10.70 9.27
CA GLY A 94 0.57 -12.09 9.43
C GLY A 94 -0.52 -12.96 10.05
#